data_AF-A0A0B0MMS5-F1
#
_entry.id   AF-A0A0B0MMS5-F1
#
_cell.length_a   1.000
_cell.length_b   1.000
_cell.length_c   1.000
_cell.angle_alpha   90.00
_cell.angle_beta   90.00
_cell.angle_gamma   90.00
#
_symmetry.space_group_name_H-M   'P 1'
#
loop_
_entity.id
_entity.type
_entity.pdbx_description
1 polymer ?
#
loop_
_entity_poly.entity_id
_entity_poly.type
_entity_poly.pdbx_seq_one_letter_code
_entity_poly.pdbx_strand_id
1 'polypeptide(L)'
;MGDDKSAAMTASRDRELLIPVAESVDEDSSKASSSSSSSSSHHAGRETFYKIVQSWASKNVILFPIAITFYITWWFIHFVDGFFSPIYAQLGIDIFGLGFVTSITFIFLVGVFMSSWLGASVLGLGEWFIKRMPFVRHIYNASKQISSAISPDQNTQAFKEVAIIRHPRIGEYAFAFITSSVTLQSDAGEEELCCVFVPTNHLYLGDIFLINTKDVIRLNLSVREGIEIVISGGMSMPQILSTLDTQLERSRPERS
;
A
#
# COMPACT_ATOMS: atom_id res chain seq x y z
N MET A 1 51.61 12.08 50.03
CA MET A 1 52.46 10.94 49.61
C MET A 1 51.57 9.96 48.86
N GLY A 2 51.97 9.35 47.76
CA GLY A 2 53.21 9.47 46.97
C GLY A 2 53.04 8.63 45.69
N ASP A 3 53.75 8.99 44.62
CA ASP A 3 53.55 8.46 43.27
C ASP A 3 54.10 7.04 43.05
N ASP A 4 53.55 6.33 42.07
CA ASP A 4 54.24 5.52 41.03
C ASP A 4 53.15 4.77 40.22
N LYS A 5 52.87 4.94 38.91
CA LYS A 5 53.58 5.36 37.67
C LYS A 5 54.06 4.17 36.80
N SER A 6 53.68 4.24 35.52
CA SER A 6 54.20 3.50 34.34
C SER A 6 53.79 2.03 34.09
N ALA A 7 52.77 1.86 33.26
CA ALA A 7 52.86 1.14 31.97
C ALA A 7 51.84 1.76 30.99
N ALA A 8 52.24 2.73 30.15
CA ALA A 8 52.67 2.50 28.76
C ALA A 8 51.55 1.88 27.89
N MET A 9 50.73 2.68 27.20
CA MET A 9 50.97 3.29 25.87
C MET A 9 50.95 2.33 24.67
N THR A 10 49.76 2.14 24.09
CA THR A 10 49.54 2.15 22.61
C THR A 10 48.06 2.45 22.36
N ALA A 11 47.69 3.72 22.23
CA ALA A 11 47.58 4.43 20.94
C ALA A 11 46.29 4.08 20.17
N SER A 12 45.19 4.73 20.56
CA SER A 12 44.05 4.94 19.67
C SER A 12 44.38 6.10 18.73
N ARG A 13 44.65 5.78 17.46
CA ARG A 13 44.64 6.66 16.28
C ARG A 13 45.02 5.81 15.08
N ASP A 14 44.13 5.75 14.09
CA ASP A 14 44.46 6.10 12.71
C ASP A 14 43.15 6.26 11.93
N ARG A 15 42.90 7.49 11.51
CA ARG A 15 41.93 7.88 10.50
C ARG A 15 42.72 8.25 9.24
N GLU A 16 41.99 8.24 8.13
CA GLU A 16 42.27 8.99 6.89
C GLU A 16 43.10 8.34 5.76
N LEU A 17 42.53 8.52 4.57
CA LEU A 17 43.17 8.70 3.26
C LEU A 17 43.93 7.54 2.60
N LEU A 18 43.23 6.85 1.69
CA LEU A 18 43.82 6.37 0.44
C LEU A 18 42.98 6.87 -0.75
N ILE A 19 43.43 7.98 -1.32
CA ILE A 19 43.08 8.42 -2.68
C ILE A 19 44.10 7.74 -3.62
N PRO A 20 43.69 7.09 -4.72
CA PRO A 20 44.63 6.73 -5.76
C PRO A 20 45.04 7.98 -6.53
N VAL A 21 46.29 8.40 -6.35
CA VAL A 21 46.92 9.48 -7.12
C VAL A 21 47.01 9.07 -8.58
N ALA A 22 46.67 9.99 -9.50
CA ALA A 22 46.90 9.80 -10.92
C ALA A 22 48.41 9.92 -11.21
N GLU A 23 48.98 8.91 -11.86
CA GLU A 23 50.36 8.93 -12.32
C GLU A 23 50.37 9.06 -13.85
N SER A 24 50.94 10.17 -14.33
CA SER A 24 51.09 10.49 -15.75
C SER A 24 52.58 10.51 -16.09
N VAL A 25 53.00 9.63 -17.00
CA VAL A 25 54.33 9.66 -17.63
C VAL A 25 54.16 9.35 -19.11
N ASP A 26 54.65 10.26 -19.95
CA ASP A 26 54.64 10.19 -21.42
C ASP A 26 55.93 9.55 -21.99
N GLU A 27 56.01 9.51 -23.33
CA GLU A 27 57.19 9.21 -24.19
C GLU A 27 57.62 7.74 -24.36
N ASP A 28 58.00 7.24 -25.56
CA ASP A 28 57.79 7.71 -26.94
C ASP A 28 58.06 6.56 -27.97
N SER A 29 57.60 6.73 -29.21
CA SER A 29 58.17 6.20 -30.47
C SER A 29 57.92 4.74 -30.97
N SER A 30 57.07 4.67 -32.01
CA SER A 30 57.36 4.06 -33.34
C SER A 30 57.00 2.59 -33.73
N LYS A 31 56.22 2.53 -34.82
CA LYS A 31 56.16 1.56 -35.95
C LYS A 31 55.64 0.11 -35.78
N ALA A 32 54.59 -0.15 -36.58
CA ALA A 32 53.85 -1.38 -36.81
C ALA A 32 54.62 -2.62 -37.31
N SER A 33 54.13 -3.84 -36.96
CA SER A 33 53.41 -4.71 -37.92
C SER A 33 52.85 -6.03 -37.33
N SER A 34 51.62 -6.37 -37.75
CA SER A 34 50.97 -7.70 -37.91
C SER A 34 51.03 -8.84 -36.84
N SER A 35 49.82 -9.22 -36.36
CA SER A 35 49.29 -10.58 -36.04
C SER A 35 50.01 -11.46 -35.00
N SER A 36 49.36 -12.00 -33.96
CA SER A 36 48.14 -12.86 -34.02
C SER A 36 47.37 -13.02 -32.70
N SER A 37 46.11 -13.48 -32.79
CA SER A 37 45.18 -13.96 -31.74
C SER A 37 45.81 -14.92 -30.70
N SER A 38 45.31 -15.14 -29.47
CA SER A 38 43.93 -15.08 -28.91
C SER A 38 44.01 -14.99 -27.35
N SER A 39 42.98 -14.97 -26.48
CA SER A 39 41.51 -14.81 -26.51
C SER A 39 40.95 -14.73 -25.07
N SER A 40 40.09 -13.77 -24.72
CA SER A 40 39.49 -13.64 -23.35
C SER A 40 38.13 -12.90 -23.27
N SER A 41 37.42 -12.72 -24.40
CA SER A 41 36.31 -11.75 -24.52
C SER A 41 34.91 -12.21 -24.07
N HIS A 42 34.73 -13.41 -23.53
CA HIS A 42 33.38 -13.97 -23.27
C HIS A 42 32.75 -13.66 -21.90
N HIS A 43 33.49 -13.19 -20.89
CA HIS A 43 32.91 -12.89 -19.56
C HIS A 43 32.33 -11.47 -19.45
N ALA A 44 33.06 -10.47 -19.96
CA ALA A 44 32.75 -9.04 -19.78
C ALA A 44 31.39 -8.60 -20.38
N GLY A 45 30.98 -9.22 -21.49
CA GLY A 45 29.71 -8.90 -22.15
C GLY A 45 28.48 -9.22 -21.29
N ARG A 46 28.51 -10.32 -20.52
CA ARG A 46 27.37 -10.75 -19.69
C ARG A 46 27.18 -9.80 -18.51
N GLU A 47 28.25 -9.50 -17.78
CA GLU A 47 28.20 -8.57 -16.63
C GLU A 47 27.79 -7.15 -17.05
N THR A 48 28.28 -6.67 -18.19
CA THR A 48 27.91 -5.36 -18.73
C THR A 48 26.43 -5.33 -19.14
N PHE A 49 25.94 -6.40 -19.77
CA PHE A 49 24.52 -6.54 -20.12
C PHE A 49 23.63 -6.61 -18.88
N TYR A 50 24.01 -7.36 -17.83
CA TYR A 50 23.26 -7.38 -16.56
C TYR A 50 23.20 -5.99 -15.91
N LYS A 51 24.30 -5.23 -15.87
CA LYS A 51 24.31 -3.84 -15.35
C LYS A 51 23.42 -2.90 -16.15
N ILE A 52 23.39 -3.04 -17.48
CA ILE A 52 22.51 -2.24 -18.35
C ILE A 52 21.04 -2.64 -18.16
N VAL A 53 20.72 -3.93 -18.17
CA VAL A 53 19.35 -4.44 -17.94
C VAL A 53 18.85 -4.04 -16.55
N GLN A 54 19.68 -4.08 -15.51
CA GLN A 54 19.34 -3.64 -14.16
C GLN A 54 19.07 -2.12 -14.08
N SER A 55 19.85 -1.32 -14.82
CA SER A 55 19.64 0.14 -14.97
C SER A 55 18.38 0.50 -15.77
N TRP A 56 17.99 -0.34 -16.72
CA TRP A 56 16.72 -0.20 -17.45
C TRP A 56 15.53 -0.69 -16.63
N ALA A 57 15.66 -1.79 -15.88
CA ALA A 57 14.61 -2.35 -15.06
C ALA A 57 14.14 -1.35 -14.00
N SER A 58 15.07 -0.75 -13.24
CA SER A 58 14.75 0.22 -12.19
C SER A 58 14.00 1.47 -12.71
N LYS A 59 14.29 1.92 -13.94
CA LYS A 59 13.58 3.03 -14.60
C LYS A 59 12.19 2.64 -15.10
N ASN A 60 11.99 1.38 -15.51
CA ASN A 60 10.68 0.91 -16.00
C ASN A 60 9.69 0.59 -14.87
N VAL A 61 10.13 0.34 -13.63
CA VAL A 61 9.22 0.12 -12.48
C VAL A 61 8.28 1.33 -12.25
N ILE A 62 8.76 2.56 -12.50
CA ILE A 62 7.96 3.78 -12.36
C ILE A 62 6.97 3.95 -13.53
N LEU A 63 7.31 3.45 -14.72
CA LEU A 63 6.46 3.51 -15.91
C LEU A 63 5.40 2.40 -15.92
N PHE A 64 5.65 1.26 -15.25
CA PHE A 64 4.77 0.09 -15.24
C PHE A 64 3.33 0.40 -14.74
N PRO A 65 3.10 1.14 -13.65
CA PRO A 65 1.75 1.58 -13.25
C PRO A 65 1.06 2.42 -14.33
N ILE A 66 1.79 3.34 -14.98
CA ILE A 66 1.26 4.25 -16.02
C ILE A 66 0.90 3.45 -17.29
N ALA A 67 1.73 2.50 -17.68
CA ALA A 67 1.47 1.61 -18.81
C ALA A 67 0.24 0.71 -18.54
N ILE A 68 0.08 0.21 -17.31
CA ILE A 68 -1.09 -0.58 -16.89
C ILE A 68 -2.36 0.25 -16.91
N THR A 69 -2.36 1.47 -16.33
CA THR A 69 -3.57 2.31 -16.33
C THR A 69 -3.97 2.71 -17.75
N PHE A 70 -3.00 3.03 -18.61
CA PHE A 70 -3.25 3.28 -20.04
C PHE A 70 -3.81 2.05 -20.75
N TYR A 71 -3.21 0.87 -20.56
CA TYR A 71 -3.67 -0.38 -21.18
C TYR A 71 -5.09 -0.76 -20.75
N ILE A 72 -5.41 -0.68 -19.45
CA ILE A 72 -6.76 -0.98 -18.94
C ILE A 72 -7.79 0.03 -19.48
N THR A 73 -7.44 1.32 -19.53
CA THR A 73 -8.31 2.37 -20.08
C THR A 73 -8.58 2.14 -21.57
N TRP A 74 -7.53 1.85 -22.35
CA TRP A 74 -7.62 1.56 -23.78
C TRP A 74 -8.48 0.31 -24.06
N TRP A 75 -8.24 -0.76 -23.30
CA TRP A 75 -9.03 -2.00 -23.36
C TRP A 75 -10.52 -1.76 -23.04
N PHE A 76 -10.81 -0.96 -22.00
CA PHE A 76 -12.18 -0.66 -21.62
C PHE A 76 -12.93 0.15 -22.69
N ILE A 77 -12.29 1.18 -23.26
CA ILE A 77 -12.88 1.96 -24.36
C ILE A 77 -13.21 1.05 -25.55
N HIS A 78 -12.27 0.19 -25.97
CA HIS A 78 -12.50 -0.77 -27.04
C HIS A 78 -13.59 -1.81 -26.73
N PHE A 79 -13.75 -2.21 -25.46
CA PHE A 79 -14.83 -3.10 -25.04
C PHE A 79 -16.21 -2.44 -25.18
N VAL A 80 -16.34 -1.18 -24.72
CA VAL A 80 -17.59 -0.41 -24.90
C VAL A 80 -17.84 -0.14 -26.38
N ASP A 81 -16.82 0.26 -27.15
CA ASP A 81 -16.95 0.46 -28.59
C ASP A 81 -17.38 -0.80 -29.32
N GLY A 82 -16.86 -1.98 -28.96
CA GLY A 82 -17.31 -3.25 -29.51
C GLY A 82 -18.78 -3.53 -29.22
N PHE A 83 -19.26 -3.18 -28.02
CA PHE A 83 -20.67 -3.37 -27.62
C PHE A 83 -21.63 -2.40 -28.34
N PHE A 84 -21.22 -1.15 -28.53
CA PHE A 84 -22.04 -0.10 -29.18
C PHE A 84 -21.78 0.07 -30.69
N SER A 85 -20.76 -0.57 -31.26
CA SER A 85 -20.45 -0.61 -32.71
C SER A 85 -21.68 -0.82 -33.61
N PRO A 86 -22.59 -1.80 -33.38
CA PRO A 86 -23.79 -1.95 -34.21
C PRO A 86 -24.73 -0.74 -34.18
N ILE A 87 -24.75 0.00 -33.06
CA ILE A 87 -25.55 1.23 -32.91
C ILE A 87 -24.87 2.38 -33.67
N TYR A 88 -23.55 2.55 -33.57
CA TYR A 88 -22.82 3.58 -34.31
C TYR A 88 -22.93 3.40 -35.83
N ALA A 89 -22.82 2.15 -36.30
CA ALA A 89 -22.99 1.81 -37.71
C ALA A 89 -24.40 2.12 -38.23
N GLN A 90 -25.42 1.97 -37.39
CA GLN A 90 -26.81 2.30 -37.74
C GLN A 90 -27.11 3.80 -37.69
N LEU A 91 -26.38 4.58 -36.88
CA LEU A 91 -26.45 6.05 -36.88
C LEU A 91 -25.49 6.74 -37.88
N GLY A 92 -24.53 6.02 -38.46
CA GLY A 92 -23.57 6.56 -39.43
C GLY A 92 -22.52 7.51 -38.84
N ILE A 93 -22.15 7.33 -37.56
CA ILE A 93 -21.26 8.25 -36.83
C ILE A 93 -19.87 7.62 -36.63
N ASP A 94 -18.94 7.92 -37.54
CA ASP A 94 -17.51 7.65 -37.36
C ASP A 94 -16.77 8.92 -36.94
N ILE A 95 -16.69 9.17 -35.62
CA ILE A 95 -15.98 10.31 -35.04
C ILE A 95 -14.90 9.78 -34.09
N PHE A 96 -13.65 10.20 -34.32
CA PHE A 96 -12.53 9.88 -33.44
C PHE A 96 -12.79 10.39 -32.02
N GLY A 97 -12.79 9.49 -31.04
CA GLY A 97 -13.10 9.80 -29.64
C GLY A 97 -14.56 9.57 -29.21
N LEU A 98 -15.46 9.18 -30.13
CA LEU A 98 -16.85 8.83 -29.78
C LEU A 98 -16.90 7.77 -28.67
N GLY A 99 -16.05 6.75 -28.75
CA GLY A 99 -15.94 5.67 -27.76
C GLY A 99 -15.57 6.11 -26.35
N PHE A 100 -14.80 7.18 -26.20
CA PHE A 100 -14.49 7.74 -24.89
C PHE A 100 -15.72 8.44 -24.29
N VAL A 101 -16.44 9.23 -25.10
CA VAL A 101 -17.66 9.92 -24.68
C VAL A 101 -18.73 8.91 -24.29
N THR A 102 -18.98 7.91 -25.12
CA THR A 102 -19.99 6.87 -24.87
C THR A 102 -19.61 5.94 -23.72
N SER A 103 -18.31 5.67 -23.50
CA SER A 103 -17.83 5.00 -22.29
C SER A 103 -18.19 5.77 -21.02
N ILE A 104 -17.97 7.09 -21.00
CA ILE A 104 -18.35 7.95 -19.86
C ILE A 104 -19.88 7.95 -19.67
N THR A 105 -20.63 8.15 -20.74
CA THR A 105 -22.11 8.13 -20.71
C THR A 105 -22.65 6.78 -20.24
N PHE A 106 -22.04 5.67 -20.67
CA PHE A 106 -22.41 4.32 -20.26
C PHE A 106 -22.12 4.08 -18.77
N ILE A 107 -20.92 4.42 -18.28
CA ILE A 107 -20.60 4.33 -16.84
C ILE A 107 -21.59 5.15 -16.01
N PHE A 108 -21.91 6.38 -16.46
CA PHE A 108 -22.88 7.24 -15.78
C PHE A 108 -24.29 6.63 -15.76
N LEU A 109 -24.79 6.15 -16.91
CA LEU A 109 -26.09 5.48 -17.02
C LEU A 109 -26.18 4.23 -16.14
N VAL A 110 -25.13 3.40 -16.12
CA VAL A 110 -25.05 2.22 -15.25
C VAL A 110 -25.04 2.63 -13.77
N GLY A 111 -24.31 3.68 -13.40
CA GLY A 111 -24.31 4.22 -12.04
C GLY A 111 -25.69 4.71 -11.59
N VAL A 112 -26.38 5.48 -12.42
CA VAL A 112 -27.77 5.94 -12.15
C VAL A 112 -28.74 4.77 -12.10
N PHE A 113 -28.60 3.78 -12.98
CA PHE A 113 -29.43 2.57 -12.98
C PHE A 113 -29.24 1.74 -11.71
N MET A 114 -28.00 1.53 -11.26
CA MET A 114 -27.67 0.80 -10.03
C MET A 114 -28.14 1.52 -8.76
N SER A 115 -28.18 2.85 -8.76
CA SER A 115 -28.75 3.67 -7.68
C SER A 115 -30.30 3.63 -7.64
N SER A 116 -30.95 3.22 -8.73
CA SER A 116 -32.41 3.13 -8.82
C SER A 116 -32.96 1.82 -8.22
N TRP A 117 -34.23 1.84 -7.82
CA TRP A 117 -34.96 0.67 -7.33
C TRP A 117 -34.95 -0.50 -8.33
N LEU A 118 -34.92 -0.21 -9.63
CA LEU A 118 -34.78 -1.22 -10.69
C LEU A 118 -33.42 -1.93 -10.63
N GLY A 119 -32.32 -1.19 -10.44
CA GLY A 119 -30.98 -1.76 -10.26
C GLY A 119 -30.91 -2.64 -9.02
N ALA A 120 -31.41 -2.15 -7.88
CA ALA A 120 -31.50 -2.93 -6.65
C ALA A 120 -32.32 -4.23 -6.83
N SER A 121 -33.45 -4.18 -7.56
CA SER A 121 -34.28 -5.36 -7.85
C SER A 121 -33.58 -6.38 -8.75
N VAL A 122 -32.89 -5.93 -9.81
CA VAL A 122 -32.13 -6.79 -10.71
C VAL A 122 -30.94 -7.44 -10.00
N LEU A 123 -30.21 -6.68 -9.17
CA LEU A 123 -29.13 -7.21 -8.34
C LEU A 123 -29.64 -8.26 -7.35
N GLY A 124 -30.78 -8.02 -6.69
CA GLY A 124 -31.42 -8.99 -5.79
C GLY A 124 -31.80 -10.29 -6.49
N LEU A 125 -32.32 -10.22 -7.72
CA LEU A 125 -32.65 -11.40 -8.53
C LEU A 125 -31.40 -12.17 -8.98
N GLY A 126 -30.33 -11.46 -9.37
CA GLY A 126 -29.02 -12.06 -9.67
C GLY A 126 -28.41 -12.75 -8.46
N GLU A 127 -28.46 -12.12 -7.28
CA GLU A 127 -28.04 -12.73 -6.02
C GLU A 127 -28.81 -14.01 -5.70
N TRP A 128 -30.13 -14.01 -5.90
CA TRP A 128 -30.97 -15.20 -5.70
C TRP A 128 -30.54 -16.36 -6.61
N PHE A 129 -30.27 -16.07 -7.90
CA PHE A 129 -29.78 -17.06 -8.86
C PHE A 129 -28.40 -17.62 -8.45
N ILE A 130 -27.46 -16.75 -8.08
CA ILE A 130 -26.11 -17.16 -7.64
C ILE A 130 -26.17 -18.01 -6.36
N LYS A 131 -27.02 -17.64 -5.40
CA LYS A 131 -27.24 -18.39 -4.15
C LYS A 131 -27.86 -19.78 -4.36
N ARG A 132 -28.43 -20.05 -5.55
CA ARG A 132 -28.95 -21.36 -5.96
C ARG A 132 -27.86 -22.33 -6.44
N MET A 133 -26.69 -21.83 -6.86
CA MET A 133 -25.58 -22.66 -7.35
C MET A 133 -24.64 -23.06 -6.20
N PRO A 134 -24.47 -24.37 -5.90
CA PRO A 134 -23.83 -24.82 -4.65
C PRO A 134 -22.36 -24.37 -4.51
N PHE A 135 -21.57 -24.36 -5.59
CA PHE A 135 -20.17 -23.91 -5.54
C PHE A 135 -20.03 -22.39 -5.64
N VAL A 136 -20.73 -21.75 -6.59
CA VAL A 136 -20.61 -20.30 -6.86
C VAL A 136 -21.06 -19.46 -5.67
N ARG A 137 -22.06 -19.93 -4.91
CA ARG A 137 -22.54 -19.28 -3.68
C ARG A 137 -21.44 -19.05 -2.64
N HIS A 138 -20.50 -19.99 -2.47
CA HIS A 138 -19.41 -19.83 -1.48
C HIS A 138 -18.44 -18.72 -1.88
N ILE A 139 -18.01 -18.70 -3.15
CA ILE A 139 -17.19 -17.61 -3.71
C ILE A 139 -17.93 -16.27 -3.62
N TYR A 140 -19.19 -16.23 -4.05
CA TYR A 140 -19.98 -15.00 -4.04
C TYR A 140 -20.16 -14.44 -2.63
N ASN A 141 -20.47 -15.28 -1.65
CA ASN A 141 -20.62 -14.85 -0.26
C ASN A 141 -19.30 -14.32 0.32
N ALA A 142 -18.16 -14.96 0.03
CA ALA A 142 -16.85 -14.48 0.47
C ALA A 142 -16.50 -13.13 -0.18
N SER A 143 -16.69 -12.98 -1.51
CA SER A 143 -16.50 -11.71 -2.20
C SER A 143 -17.45 -10.61 -1.71
N LYS A 144 -18.72 -10.95 -1.44
CA LYS A 144 -19.71 -10.02 -0.89
C LYS A 144 -19.31 -9.57 0.52
N GLN A 145 -18.83 -10.47 1.37
CA GLN A 145 -18.35 -10.16 2.72
C GLN A 145 -17.17 -9.19 2.72
N ILE A 146 -16.18 -9.41 1.84
CA ILE A 146 -15.04 -8.50 1.64
C ILE A 146 -15.54 -7.14 1.11
N SER A 147 -16.44 -7.15 0.14
CA SER A 147 -17.01 -5.91 -0.42
C SER A 147 -17.84 -5.12 0.61
N SER A 148 -18.64 -5.78 1.46
CA SER A 148 -19.40 -5.11 2.53
C SER A 148 -18.48 -4.56 3.62
N ALA A 149 -17.36 -5.22 3.90
CA ALA A 149 -16.35 -4.72 4.84
C ALA A 149 -15.60 -3.48 4.32
N ILE A 150 -15.67 -3.17 3.03
CA ILE A 150 -15.04 -1.97 2.42
C ILE A 150 -16.09 -0.86 2.18
N SER A 151 -17.39 -1.18 2.22
CA SER A 151 -18.47 -0.26 1.84
C SER A 151 -18.73 0.80 2.94
N PRO A 152 -18.67 2.12 2.64
CA PRO A 152 -18.78 3.17 3.66
C PRO A 152 -20.06 3.11 4.50
N ASP A 153 -21.23 2.89 3.88
CA ASP A 153 -22.54 2.91 4.55
C ASP A 153 -22.77 1.80 5.58
N GLN A 154 -21.99 0.70 5.52
CA GLN A 154 -22.03 -0.35 6.54
C GLN A 154 -20.78 -0.35 7.43
N ASN A 155 -19.66 0.23 6.97
CA ASN A 155 -18.39 0.23 7.69
C ASN A 155 -18.10 1.52 8.49
N THR A 156 -19.14 2.16 9.04
CA THR A 156 -18.97 2.94 10.29
C THR A 156 -18.84 1.99 11.51
N GLN A 157 -18.90 0.66 11.31
CA GLN A 157 -18.99 -0.33 12.39
C GLN A 157 -17.92 -1.45 12.42
N ALA A 158 -17.12 -1.70 11.37
CA ALA A 158 -16.11 -2.77 11.40
C ALA A 158 -14.66 -2.25 11.60
N PHE A 159 -14.38 -0.99 11.25
CA PHE A 159 -13.20 -0.25 11.72
C PHE A 159 -13.65 1.17 12.07
N LYS A 160 -13.88 1.44 13.36
CA LYS A 160 -14.40 2.73 13.86
C LYS A 160 -13.31 3.79 13.90
N GLU A 161 -12.16 3.43 14.47
CA GLU A 161 -11.09 4.36 14.85
C GLU A 161 -9.73 3.67 14.71
N VAL A 162 -8.68 4.46 14.44
CA VAL A 162 -7.28 4.02 14.51
C VAL A 162 -6.81 4.14 15.96
N ALA A 163 -6.03 3.18 16.44
CA ALA A 163 -5.53 3.18 17.81
C ALA A 163 -4.11 2.62 17.92
N ILE A 164 -3.49 2.87 19.06
CA ILE A 164 -2.28 2.21 19.51
C ILE A 164 -2.57 1.49 20.82
N ILE A 165 -2.02 0.29 20.95
CA ILE A 165 -2.06 -0.50 22.18
C ILE A 165 -0.63 -0.76 22.67
N ARG A 166 -0.48 -1.00 23.98
CA ARG A 166 0.79 -1.43 24.56
C ARG A 166 1.08 -2.87 24.11
N HIS A 167 2.24 -3.10 23.51
CA HIS A 167 2.68 -4.45 23.18
C HIS A 167 3.20 -5.14 24.48
N PRO A 168 3.24 -6.48 24.59
CA PRO A 168 3.67 -7.16 25.83
C PRO A 168 5.09 -6.84 26.29
N ARG A 169 5.93 -6.27 25.41
CA ARG A 169 7.27 -5.77 25.76
C ARG A 169 7.21 -4.30 26.16
N ILE A 170 7.86 -4.00 27.28
CA ILE A 170 7.93 -2.64 27.84
C ILE A 170 8.57 -1.68 26.84
N GLY A 171 7.86 -0.61 26.49
CA GLY A 171 8.31 0.42 25.54
C GLY A 171 7.94 0.13 24.08
N GLU A 172 7.41 -1.05 23.75
CA GLU A 172 6.86 -1.35 22.42
C GLU A 172 5.37 -1.02 22.35
N TYR A 173 4.94 -0.50 21.20
CA TYR A 173 3.56 -0.12 20.91
C TYR A 173 3.13 -0.77 19.60
N ALA A 174 1.93 -1.39 19.58
CA ALA A 174 1.37 -1.97 18.38
C ALA A 174 0.33 -1.03 17.76
N PHE A 175 0.46 -0.79 16.46
CA PHE A 175 -0.52 -0.06 15.67
C PHE A 175 -1.73 -0.96 15.39
N ALA A 176 -2.94 -0.43 15.54
CA ALA A 176 -4.15 -1.23 15.51
C ALA A 176 -5.39 -0.44 15.08
N PHE A 177 -6.50 -1.15 14.85
CA PHE A 177 -7.79 -0.56 14.56
C PHE A 177 -8.83 -1.03 15.57
N ILE A 178 -9.63 -0.10 16.12
CA ILE A 178 -10.79 -0.42 16.94
C ILE A 178 -11.89 -0.89 16.00
N THR A 179 -12.25 -2.17 16.10
CA THR A 179 -13.29 -2.78 15.27
C THR A 179 -14.66 -2.62 15.91
N SER A 180 -14.80 -3.02 17.17
CA SER A 180 -16.05 -2.97 17.92
C SER A 180 -15.83 -2.64 19.40
N SER A 181 -16.93 -2.45 20.11
CA SER A 181 -16.98 -2.21 21.55
C SER A 181 -17.91 -3.27 22.14
N VAL A 182 -17.46 -3.97 23.17
CA VAL A 182 -18.13 -5.15 23.74
C VAL A 182 -18.12 -5.02 25.26
N THR A 183 -19.27 -5.11 25.90
CA THR A 183 -19.36 -5.20 27.35
C THR A 183 -19.25 -6.66 27.77
N LEU A 184 -18.21 -7.01 28.53
CA LEU A 184 -18.07 -8.31 29.15
C LEU A 184 -18.81 -8.30 30.48
N GLN A 185 -19.89 -9.08 30.58
CA GLN A 185 -20.55 -9.36 31.85
C GLN A 185 -19.87 -10.55 32.55
N SER A 186 -19.49 -10.35 33.81
CA SER A 186 -18.89 -11.36 34.68
C SER A 186 -19.56 -11.30 36.06
N ASP A 187 -19.45 -12.35 36.86
CA ASP A 187 -19.94 -12.36 38.26
C ASP A 187 -19.29 -11.26 39.13
N ALA A 188 -18.16 -10.71 38.69
CA ALA A 188 -17.45 -9.60 39.34
C ALA A 188 -17.91 -8.19 38.88
N GLY A 189 -18.73 -8.08 37.83
CA GLY A 189 -19.22 -6.80 37.28
C GLY A 189 -19.25 -6.74 35.75
N GLU A 190 -19.60 -5.56 35.22
CA GLU A 190 -19.55 -5.27 33.78
C GLU A 190 -18.25 -4.53 33.42
N GLU A 191 -17.50 -5.04 32.44
CA GLU A 191 -16.31 -4.38 31.91
C GLU A 191 -16.51 -3.97 30.44
N GLU A 192 -16.28 -2.68 30.14
CA GLU A 192 -16.24 -2.20 28.76
C GLU A 192 -14.89 -2.53 28.10
N LEU A 193 -14.93 -3.38 27.09
CA LEU A 193 -13.79 -3.79 26.28
C LEU A 193 -13.91 -3.24 24.85
N CYS A 194 -12.77 -2.86 24.27
CA CYS A 194 -12.63 -2.61 22.85
C CYS A 194 -12.05 -3.84 22.15
N CYS A 195 -12.66 -4.24 21.04
CA CYS A 195 -12.12 -5.25 20.14
C CYS A 195 -11.15 -4.60 19.17
N VAL A 196 -9.86 -4.90 19.32
CA VAL A 196 -8.75 -4.24 18.63
C VAL A 196 -8.08 -5.23 17.69
N PHE A 197 -8.02 -4.89 16.40
CA PHE A 197 -7.34 -5.67 15.37
C PHE A 197 -5.93 -5.13 15.13
N VAL A 198 -4.92 -5.98 15.33
CA VAL A 198 -3.50 -5.69 15.07
C VAL A 198 -3.11 -6.37 13.76
N PRO A 199 -2.94 -5.61 12.65
CA PRO A 199 -2.55 -6.19 11.37
C PRO A 199 -1.13 -6.74 11.43
N THR A 200 -0.92 -7.96 10.94
CA THR A 200 0.43 -8.51 10.70
C THR A 200 0.78 -8.40 9.21
N ASN A 201 2.00 -8.79 8.83
CA ASN A 201 2.53 -8.77 7.45
C ASN A 201 1.65 -9.48 6.40
N HIS A 202 0.66 -10.27 6.83
CA HIS A 202 -0.40 -10.78 5.98
C HIS A 202 -1.67 -9.99 6.26
N LEU A 203 -2.13 -9.15 5.31
CA LEU A 203 -3.23 -8.20 5.51
C LEU A 203 -4.57 -8.82 6.02
N TYR A 204 -4.72 -10.14 5.90
CA TYR A 204 -5.89 -10.92 6.34
C TYR A 204 -5.64 -11.82 7.56
N LEU A 205 -4.40 -11.89 8.07
CA LEU A 205 -4.07 -12.52 9.35
C LEU A 205 -3.49 -11.45 10.27
N GLY A 206 -4.24 -11.09 11.30
CA GLY A 206 -3.80 -10.21 12.36
C GLY A 206 -4.42 -10.67 13.67
N ASP A 207 -3.78 -10.30 14.77
CA ASP A 207 -4.27 -10.67 16.09
C ASP A 207 -5.49 -9.82 16.48
N ILE A 208 -6.45 -10.43 17.15
CA ILE A 208 -7.62 -9.75 17.69
C ILE A 208 -7.50 -9.77 19.21
N PHE A 209 -7.38 -8.60 19.82
CA PHE A 209 -7.29 -8.43 21.26
C PHE A 209 -8.56 -7.76 21.80
N LEU A 210 -9.05 -8.25 22.93
CA LEU A 210 -10.06 -7.56 23.74
C LEU A 210 -9.32 -6.84 24.87
N ILE A 211 -9.39 -5.52 24.88
CA ILE A 211 -8.60 -4.66 25.78
C ILE A 211 -9.54 -3.67 26.45
N ASN A 212 -9.34 -3.37 27.74
CA ASN A 212 -10.16 -2.39 28.44
C ASN A 212 -10.10 -1.03 27.74
N THR A 213 -11.24 -0.34 27.59
CA THR A 213 -11.33 0.95 26.89
C THR A 213 -10.33 2.00 27.42
N LYS A 214 -9.93 1.90 28.70
CA LYS A 214 -8.97 2.80 29.37
C LYS A 214 -7.50 2.59 28.94
N ASP A 215 -7.15 1.41 28.44
CA ASP A 215 -5.77 1.05 28.06
C ASP A 215 -5.50 1.22 26.54
N VAL A 216 -6.52 1.61 25.77
CA VAL A 216 -6.45 1.83 24.31
C VAL A 216 -6.20 3.31 24.01
N ILE A 217 -5.09 3.62 23.34
CA ILE A 217 -4.72 4.98 22.96
C ILE A 217 -5.33 5.29 21.59
N ARG A 218 -6.44 6.03 21.57
CA ARG A 218 -7.14 6.40 20.32
C ARG A 218 -6.39 7.48 19.56
N LEU A 219 -6.11 7.23 18.29
CA LEU A 219 -5.41 8.16 17.39
C LEU A 219 -6.41 9.00 16.60
N ASN A 220 -6.11 10.28 16.44
CA ASN A 220 -6.79 11.15 15.48
C ASN A 220 -6.18 10.96 14.08
N LEU A 221 -6.39 9.77 13.50
CA LEU A 221 -6.09 9.43 12.11
C LEU A 221 -7.34 8.82 11.49
N SER A 222 -7.58 9.10 10.21
CA SER A 222 -8.61 8.38 9.46
C SER A 222 -8.21 6.91 9.28
N VAL A 223 -9.21 6.03 9.20
CA VAL A 223 -9.00 4.60 8.90
C VAL A 223 -8.22 4.41 7.60
N ARG A 224 -8.40 5.31 6.61
CA ARG A 224 -7.67 5.31 5.35
C ARG A 224 -6.17 5.55 5.54
N GLU A 225 -5.79 6.57 6.32
CA GLU A 225 -4.38 6.84 6.65
C GLU A 225 -3.77 5.67 7.43
N GLY A 226 -4.53 5.08 8.36
CA GLY A 226 -4.06 3.88 9.07
C GLY A 226 -3.82 2.68 8.15
N ILE A 227 -4.71 2.44 7.17
CA ILE A 227 -4.51 1.39 6.16
C ILE A 227 -3.28 1.70 5.29
N GLU A 228 -3.04 2.96 4.93
CA GLU A 228 -1.84 3.37 4.18
C GLU A 228 -0.54 3.13 4.97
N ILE A 229 -0.52 3.46 6.27
CA ILE A 229 0.61 3.17 7.17
C ILE A 229 0.91 1.67 7.19
N VAL A 230 -0.12 0.82 7.27
CA VAL A 230 0.04 -0.65 7.30
C VAL A 230 0.54 -1.19 5.95
N ILE A 231 -0.06 -0.77 4.83
CA ILE A 231 0.33 -1.22 3.48
C ILE A 231 1.74 -0.74 3.11
N SER A 232 2.13 0.46 3.55
CA SER A 232 3.48 1.00 3.38
C SER A 232 4.53 0.42 4.33
N GLY A 233 4.18 -0.55 5.19
CA GLY A 233 5.10 -1.14 6.16
C GLY A 233 5.61 -0.14 7.20
N GLY A 234 4.82 0.90 7.50
CA GLY A 234 5.18 1.99 8.41
C GLY A 234 5.83 3.20 7.75
N MET A 235 6.14 3.18 6.43
CA MET A 235 6.80 4.29 5.76
C MET A 235 5.96 5.58 5.70
N SER A 236 4.62 5.47 5.64
CA SER A 236 3.71 6.64 5.70
C SER A 236 3.41 7.13 7.13
N MET A 237 4.13 6.68 8.16
CA MET A 237 3.85 7.09 9.56
C MET A 237 4.12 8.59 9.78
N PRO A 238 3.13 9.38 10.27
CA PRO A 238 3.33 10.80 10.56
C PRO A 238 4.31 11.01 11.72
N GLN A 239 5.05 12.12 11.66
CA GLN A 239 6.08 12.47 12.66
C GLN A 239 5.50 12.79 14.05
N ILE A 240 4.21 13.14 14.13
CA ILE A 240 3.51 13.43 15.39
C ILE A 240 2.18 12.69 15.34
N LEU A 241 1.97 11.80 16.31
CA LEU A 241 0.70 11.14 16.56
C LEU A 241 -0.08 11.91 17.61
N SER A 242 -1.23 12.47 17.24
CA SER A 242 -2.13 13.15 18.17
C SER A 242 -3.25 12.21 18.63
N THR A 243 -3.56 12.19 19.92
CA THR A 243 -4.72 11.48 20.46
C THR A 243 -5.98 12.34 20.35
N LEU A 244 -7.15 11.70 20.32
CA LEU A 244 -8.43 12.41 20.26
C LEU A 244 -8.64 13.30 21.51
N ASP A 245 -8.25 12.83 22.69
CA ASP A 245 -8.41 13.57 23.95
C ASP A 245 -7.61 14.89 23.97
N THR A 246 -6.40 14.90 23.41
CA THR A 246 -5.56 16.12 23.33
C THR A 246 -6.17 17.20 22.42
N GLN A 247 -6.99 16.82 21.43
CA GLN A 247 -7.70 17.78 20.57
C GLN A 247 -8.96 18.33 21.24
N LEU A 248 -9.66 17.53 22.05
CA LEU A 248 -10.83 17.97 22.82
C LEU A 248 -10.45 19.01 23.89
N GLU A 249 -9.33 18.80 24.59
CA GLU A 249 -8.76 19.80 25.51
C GLU A 249 -8.41 21.10 24.78
N ARG A 250 -7.73 21.00 23.62
CA ARG A 250 -7.26 22.16 22.84
C ARG A 250 -8.37 22.96 22.14
N SER A 251 -9.53 22.35 21.89
CA SER A 251 -10.69 22.99 21.24
C SER A 251 -11.69 23.59 22.24
N ARG A 252 -11.47 23.42 23.55
CA ARG A 252 -12.21 24.13 24.60
C ARG A 252 -11.66 25.56 24.73
N PRO A 253 -12.39 26.62 24.33
CA PRO A 253 -11.91 27.99 24.51
C PRO A 253 -11.78 28.30 26.01
N GLU A 254 -10.68 28.97 26.39
CA GLU A 254 -10.52 29.50 27.75
C GLU A 254 -11.66 30.46 28.07
N ARG A 255 -12.57 30.05 28.96
CA ARG A 255 -13.51 30.96 29.62
C ARG A 255 -12.79 31.60 30.80
N SER A 256 -12.12 32.72 30.52
CA SER A 256 -11.80 33.76 31.50
C SER A 256 -12.96 34.76 31.59
#